data_AF-A0A6V8LTF2-F1
#
_entry.id   AF-A0A6V8LTF2-F1
#
_cell.length_a   1.000
_cell.length_b   1.000
_cell.length_c   1.000
_cell.angle_alpha   90.00
_cell.angle_beta   90.00
_cell.angle_gamma   90.00
#
_symmetry.space_group_name_H-M   'P 1'
#
loop_
_entity.id
_entity.type
_entity.pdbx_description
1 polymer ?
#
loop_
_entity_poly.entity_id
_entity_poly.type
_entity_poly.pdbx_seq_one_letter_code
_entity_poly.pdbx_strand_id
1 'polypeptide(L)'
;MRGAACGVLAALCVLASAPCAAQDPSALAEALRPGAQAFERLLPELDAMAGPMSRDVLDGKADLHVFYGLVTARLLYVECQDTLSLWRSARAQECPALGAALLERLTGTAQRLEGAADLIEGALPMTGIPRMGLVGHAATRAIRAYVAPIKALDAAREKQAL
;
A
#
# COMPACT_ATOMS: atom_id res chain seq x y z
N MET A 1 -40.13 4.28 -14.72
CA MET A 1 -39.10 3.40 -14.13
C MET A 1 -38.32 2.67 -15.22
N ARG A 2 -37.38 3.34 -15.91
CA ARG A 2 -36.39 2.71 -16.81
C ARG A 2 -35.20 3.68 -16.89
N GLY A 3 -34.12 3.38 -16.18
CA GLY A 3 -32.96 4.29 -16.13
C GLY A 3 -31.71 3.75 -15.44
N ALA A 4 -31.79 2.62 -14.72
CA ALA A 4 -30.63 2.08 -14.00
C ALA A 4 -29.84 1.00 -14.77
N ALA A 5 -30.38 0.45 -15.87
CA ALA A 5 -29.76 -0.68 -16.56
C ALA A 5 -28.62 -0.30 -17.53
N CYS A 6 -28.53 0.97 -17.94
CA CYS A 6 -27.53 1.39 -18.94
C CYS A 6 -26.14 1.66 -18.34
N GLY A 7 -26.06 2.03 -17.06
CA GLY A 7 -24.79 2.35 -16.40
C GLY A 7 -23.94 1.13 -16.03
N VAL A 8 -24.58 0.00 -15.72
CA VAL A 8 -23.89 -1.23 -15.31
C VAL A 8 -23.27 -1.94 -16.51
N LEU A 9 -23.92 -1.89 -17.68
CA LEU A 9 -23.39 -2.44 -18.93
C LEU A 9 -22.19 -1.65 -19.48
N ALA A 10 -22.13 -0.34 -19.25
CA ALA A 10 -20.97 0.48 -19.63
C ALA A 10 -19.72 0.14 -18.78
N ALA A 11 -19.89 -0.12 -17.48
CA ALA A 11 -18.79 -0.54 -16.60
C ALA A 11 -18.26 -1.94 -16.95
N LEU A 12 -19.12 -2.85 -17.43
CA LEU A 12 -18.75 -4.19 -17.89
C LEU A 12 -18.09 -4.20 -19.28
N CYS A 13 -18.43 -3.25 -20.17
CA CYS A 13 -17.78 -3.14 -21.48
C CYS A 13 -16.38 -2.51 -21.43
N VAL A 14 -16.05 -1.70 -20.41
CA VAL A 14 -14.67 -1.18 -20.20
C VAL A 14 -13.73 -2.27 -19.68
N LEU A 15 -14.26 -3.33 -19.06
CA LEU A 15 -13.49 -4.50 -18.63
C LEU A 15 -13.05 -5.41 -19.78
N ALA A 16 -13.64 -5.27 -20.98
CA ALA A 16 -13.30 -6.09 -22.15
C ALA A 16 -12.14 -5.52 -23.00
N SER A 17 -11.77 -4.26 -22.79
CA SER A 17 -10.61 -3.59 -23.40
C SER A 17 -9.43 -3.42 -22.42
N ALA A 18 -9.46 -4.17 -21.33
CA ALA A 18 -8.48 -4.19 -20.25
C ALA A 18 -7.04 -4.68 -20.56
N PRO A 19 -6.65 -5.30 -21.71
CA PRO A 19 -5.30 -5.88 -21.80
C PRO A 19 -4.16 -4.85 -21.84
N CYS A 20 -4.44 -3.58 -22.16
CA CYS A 20 -3.41 -2.52 -22.23
C CYS A 20 -3.47 -1.54 -21.04
N ALA A 21 -4.66 -1.34 -20.45
CA ALA A 21 -4.86 -0.42 -19.33
C ALA A 21 -4.33 -0.96 -18.00
N ALA A 22 -4.18 -2.29 -17.85
CA ALA A 22 -3.64 -2.94 -16.66
C ALA A 22 -2.10 -2.76 -16.51
N GLN A 23 -1.41 -2.14 -17.47
CA GLN A 23 0.03 -1.87 -17.40
C GLN A 23 0.36 -0.37 -17.32
N ASP A 24 -0.61 0.46 -16.92
CA ASP A 24 -0.41 1.90 -16.80
C ASP A 24 -0.04 2.30 -15.36
N PRO A 25 1.22 2.69 -15.09
CA PRO A 25 1.63 3.16 -13.78
C PRO A 25 0.91 4.45 -13.35
N SER A 26 0.31 5.20 -14.28
CA SER A 26 -0.48 6.40 -13.97
C SER A 26 -1.84 6.03 -13.40
N ALA A 27 -2.56 5.09 -14.04
CA ALA A 27 -3.83 4.58 -13.52
C ALA A 27 -3.66 3.93 -12.14
N LEU A 28 -2.58 3.18 -11.92
CA LEU A 28 -2.27 2.65 -10.60
C LEU A 28 -2.01 3.78 -9.58
N ALA A 29 -1.24 4.80 -9.94
CA ALA A 29 -0.98 5.94 -9.05
C ALA A 29 -2.28 6.65 -8.58
N GLU A 30 -3.25 6.80 -9.49
CA GLU A 30 -4.57 7.33 -9.16
C GLU A 30 -5.30 6.44 -8.14
N ALA A 31 -5.29 5.13 -8.36
CA ALA A 31 -5.94 4.17 -7.47
C ALA A 31 -5.28 4.10 -6.08
N LEU A 32 -3.97 4.31 -5.99
CA LEU A 32 -3.20 4.32 -4.75
C LEU A 32 -3.42 5.60 -3.92
N ARG A 33 -3.85 6.70 -4.54
CA ARG A 33 -3.91 8.02 -3.91
C ARG A 33 -4.64 8.04 -2.56
N PRO A 34 -5.81 7.41 -2.38
CA PRO A 34 -6.51 7.46 -1.08
C PRO A 34 -5.68 6.84 0.05
N GLY A 35 -5.05 5.68 -0.21
CA GLY A 35 -4.18 5.01 0.75
C GLY A 35 -2.89 5.80 1.00
N ALA A 36 -2.30 6.36 -0.07
CA ALA A 36 -1.10 7.18 0.01
C ALA A 36 -1.33 8.42 0.88
N GLN A 37 -2.40 9.17 0.63
CA GLN A 37 -2.76 10.35 1.41
C GLN A 37 -3.05 10.00 2.88
N ALA A 38 -3.69 8.85 3.14
CA ALA A 38 -3.93 8.40 4.51
C ALA A 38 -2.61 8.09 5.23
N PHE A 39 -1.67 7.44 4.55
CA PHE A 39 -0.37 7.08 5.11
C PHE A 39 0.55 8.31 5.29
N GLU A 40 0.55 9.23 4.32
CA GLU A 40 1.33 10.47 4.36
C GLU A 40 0.97 11.37 5.53
N ARG A 41 -0.31 11.43 5.91
CA ARG A 41 -0.75 12.16 7.12
C ARG A 41 -0.17 11.57 8.41
N LEU A 42 0.24 10.30 8.39
CA LEU A 42 0.86 9.63 9.54
C LEU A 42 2.37 9.80 9.58
N LEU A 43 3.04 10.10 8.46
CA LEU A 43 4.50 10.21 8.41
C LEU A 43 5.07 11.17 9.47
N PRO A 44 4.51 12.39 9.70
CA PRO A 44 5.01 13.27 10.75
C PRO A 44 4.87 12.66 12.16
N GLU A 45 3.79 11.93 12.42
CA GLU A 45 3.56 11.24 13.69
C GLU A 45 4.56 10.09 13.87
N LEU A 46 4.81 9.29 12.82
CA LEU A 46 5.80 8.22 12.85
C LEU A 46 7.20 8.76 13.11
N ASP A 47 7.57 9.87 12.46
CA ASP A 47 8.88 10.52 12.64
C ASP A 47 9.02 11.11 14.06
N ALA A 48 7.98 11.77 14.56
CA ALA A 48 7.97 12.33 15.91
C ALA A 48 8.02 11.26 17.02
N MET A 49 7.44 10.09 16.76
CA MET A 49 7.40 8.99 17.71
C MET A 49 8.65 8.11 17.68
N ALA A 50 9.43 8.08 16.60
CA ALA A 50 10.57 7.17 16.45
C ALA A 50 11.58 7.23 17.62
N GLY A 51 11.91 8.44 18.09
CA GLY A 51 12.79 8.64 19.24
C GLY A 51 12.15 8.21 20.57
N PRO A 52 11.04 8.85 21.00
CA PRO A 52 10.36 8.52 22.25
C PRO A 52 9.93 7.06 22.37
N MET A 53 9.44 6.45 21.29
CA MET A 53 8.99 5.06 21.29
C MET A 53 10.11 4.07 21.54
N SER A 54 11.33 4.35 21.08
CA SER A 54 12.47 3.47 21.37
C SER A 54 12.68 3.31 22.88
N ARG A 55 12.44 4.38 23.65
CA ARG A 55 12.48 4.36 25.11
C ARG A 55 11.27 3.65 25.71
N ASP A 56 10.07 3.92 25.20
CA ASP A 56 8.85 3.26 25.69
C ASP A 56 8.86 1.74 25.48
N VAL A 57 9.50 1.27 24.42
CA VAL A 57 9.75 -0.16 24.17
C VAL A 57 10.73 -0.73 25.20
N LEU A 58 11.84 -0.04 25.46
CA LEU A 58 12.83 -0.46 26.48
C LEU A 58 12.22 -0.47 27.89
N ASP A 59 11.29 0.45 28.16
CA ASP A 59 10.55 0.54 29.42
C ASP A 59 9.38 -0.47 29.51
N GLY A 60 9.12 -1.27 28.46
CA GLY A 60 8.03 -2.25 28.41
C GLY A 60 6.63 -1.65 28.30
N LYS A 61 6.51 -0.37 27.93
CA LYS A 61 5.23 0.36 27.78
C LYS A 61 4.64 0.22 26.37
N ALA A 62 5.49 0.00 25.37
CA ALA A 62 5.11 -0.26 23.99
C ALA A 62 5.58 -1.64 23.53
N ASP A 63 4.77 -2.32 22.71
CA ASP A 63 5.20 -3.58 22.12
C ASP A 63 6.24 -3.33 21.01
N LEU A 64 7.32 -4.10 21.06
CA LEU A 64 8.44 -4.03 20.13
C LEU A 64 7.99 -4.23 18.67
N HIS A 65 7.01 -5.09 18.43
CA HIS A 65 6.49 -5.41 17.11
C HIS A 65 5.62 -4.28 16.54
N VAL A 66 4.88 -3.56 17.40
CA VAL A 66 4.18 -2.34 16.95
C VAL A 66 5.19 -1.29 16.51
N PHE A 67 6.26 -1.08 17.29
CA PHE A 67 7.31 -0.14 16.93
C PHE A 67 8.01 -0.52 15.61
N TYR A 68 8.56 -1.74 15.52
CA TYR A 68 9.24 -2.16 14.31
C TYR A 68 8.29 -2.28 13.13
N GLY A 69 7.05 -2.73 13.33
CA GLY A 69 6.03 -2.78 12.29
C GLY A 69 5.77 -1.41 11.67
N LEU A 70 5.68 -0.35 12.49
CA LEU A 70 5.49 1.02 12.01
C LEU A 70 6.72 1.56 11.27
N VAL A 71 7.92 1.31 11.79
CA VAL A 71 9.18 1.70 11.13
C VAL A 71 9.34 0.98 9.79
N THR A 72 9.09 -0.32 9.76
CA THR A 72 9.11 -1.15 8.55
C THR A 72 8.06 -0.68 7.55
N ALA A 73 6.85 -0.38 8.00
CA ALA A 73 5.80 0.13 7.13
C ALA A 73 6.20 1.46 6.46
N ARG A 74 6.83 2.37 7.20
CA ARG A 74 7.36 3.63 6.64
C ARG A 74 8.38 3.38 5.53
N LEU A 75 9.36 2.51 5.78
CA LEU A 75 10.42 2.19 4.80
C LEU A 75 9.85 1.53 3.55
N LEU A 76 8.96 0.55 3.72
CA LEU A 76 8.33 -0.17 2.62
C LEU A 76 7.38 0.72 1.81
N TYR A 77 6.68 1.66 2.46
CA TYR A 77 5.87 2.66 1.76
C TYR A 77 6.73 3.52 0.84
N VAL A 78 7.86 4.04 1.33
CA VAL A 78 8.81 4.82 0.52
C VAL A 78 9.36 3.98 -0.63
N GLU A 79 9.74 2.72 -0.38
CA GLU A 79 10.19 1.82 -1.44
C GLU A 79 9.11 1.61 -2.52
N CYS A 80 7.83 1.52 -2.14
CA CYS A 80 6.74 1.45 -3.11
C CYS A 80 6.64 2.71 -3.97
N GLN A 81 6.77 3.90 -3.36
CA GLN A 81 6.71 5.18 -4.08
C GLN A 81 7.86 5.33 -5.07
N ASP A 82 9.09 4.99 -4.65
CA ASP A 82 10.28 5.02 -5.50
C ASP A 82 10.14 4.05 -6.67
N THR A 83 9.65 2.83 -6.40
CA THR A 83 9.43 1.81 -7.43
C THR A 83 8.37 2.26 -8.44
N LEU A 84 7.29 2.88 -7.98
CA LEU A 84 6.24 3.43 -8.85
C LEU A 84 6.78 4.58 -9.72
N SER A 85 7.61 5.45 -9.14
CA SER A 85 8.28 6.54 -9.86
C SER A 85 9.17 5.99 -10.98
N LEU A 86 10.03 5.02 -10.66
CA LEU A 86 10.89 4.33 -11.63
C LEU A 86 10.07 3.64 -12.73
N TRP A 87 8.92 3.05 -12.38
CA TRP A 87 8.08 2.39 -13.36
C TRP A 87 7.47 3.38 -14.35
N ARG A 88 7.04 4.56 -13.90
CA ARG A 88 6.62 5.65 -14.80
C ARG A 88 7.74 6.07 -15.74
N SER A 89 8.98 6.19 -15.24
CA SER A 89 10.15 6.51 -16.07
C SER A 89 10.46 5.41 -17.09
N ALA A 90 10.40 4.14 -16.69
CA ALA A 90 10.60 3.00 -17.58
C ALA A 90 9.53 2.95 -18.69
N ARG A 91 8.28 3.32 -18.35
CA ARG A 91 7.18 3.40 -19.32
C ARG A 91 7.41 4.53 -20.32
N ALA A 92 7.85 5.70 -19.88
CA ALA A 92 8.16 6.84 -20.75
C ALA A 92 9.33 6.55 -21.71
N GLN A 93 10.24 5.64 -21.34
CA GLN A 93 11.36 5.18 -22.16
C GLN A 93 11.03 3.92 -22.97
N GLU A 94 9.78 3.47 -22.97
CA GLU A 94 9.33 2.28 -23.70
C GLU A 94 10.14 1.01 -23.39
N CYS A 95 10.54 0.83 -22.11
CA CYS A 95 11.33 -0.32 -21.66
C CYS A 95 10.45 -1.36 -20.94
N PRO A 96 9.82 -2.31 -21.66
CA PRO A 96 8.85 -3.24 -21.09
C PRO A 96 9.47 -4.24 -20.10
N ALA A 97 10.70 -4.69 -20.35
CA ALA A 97 11.40 -5.62 -19.46
C ALA A 97 11.66 -5.00 -18.08
N LEU A 98 12.09 -3.74 -18.04
CA LEU A 98 12.27 -3.00 -16.81
C LEU A 98 10.92 -2.74 -16.11
N GLY A 99 9.88 -2.39 -16.88
CA GLY A 99 8.53 -2.22 -16.33
C GLY A 99 7.98 -3.48 -15.64
N ALA A 100 8.19 -4.66 -16.24
CA ALA A 100 7.77 -5.93 -15.65
C ALA A 100 8.52 -6.23 -14.33
N ALA A 101 9.84 -6.03 -14.31
CA ALA A 101 10.66 -6.23 -13.11
C ALA A 101 10.31 -5.26 -11.98
N LEU A 102 10.01 -3.99 -12.31
CA LEU A 102 9.58 -2.99 -11.33
C LEU A 102 8.20 -3.29 -10.76
N LEU A 103 7.28 -3.81 -11.58
CA LEU A 103 5.98 -4.23 -11.09
C LEU A 103 6.09 -5.44 -10.16
N GLU A 104 6.91 -6.44 -10.50
CA GLU A 104 7.19 -7.58 -9.60
C GLU A 104 7.79 -7.12 -8.25
N ARG A 105 8.73 -6.17 -8.30
CA ARG A 105 9.27 -5.55 -7.09
C ARG A 105 8.18 -4.82 -6.29
N LEU A 106 7.31 -4.07 -6.95
CA LEU A 106 6.21 -3.34 -6.30
C LEU A 106 5.25 -4.31 -5.60
N THR A 107 4.88 -5.42 -6.24
CA THR A 107 4.03 -6.46 -5.65
C THR A 107 4.69 -7.12 -4.44
N GLY A 108 5.98 -7.46 -4.53
CA GLY A 108 6.72 -8.03 -3.40
C GLY A 108 6.87 -7.06 -2.22
N THR A 109 7.07 -5.77 -2.49
CA THR A 109 7.10 -4.74 -1.43
C THR A 109 5.72 -4.53 -0.81
N ALA A 110 4.65 -4.55 -1.61
CA ALA A 110 3.28 -4.42 -1.11
C ALA A 110 2.87 -5.59 -0.21
N GLN A 111 3.29 -6.83 -0.53
CA GLN A 111 3.10 -7.99 0.35
C GLN A 111 3.82 -7.84 1.69
N ARG A 112 5.07 -7.37 1.68
CA ARG A 112 5.81 -7.08 2.92
C ARG A 112 5.15 -5.97 3.73
N LEU A 113 4.58 -4.97 3.06
CA LEU A 113 3.86 -3.87 3.70
C LEU A 113 2.57 -4.37 4.37
N GLU A 114 1.84 -5.28 3.72
CA GLU A 114 0.69 -5.98 4.32
C GLU A 114 1.11 -6.80 5.55
N GLY A 115 2.21 -7.54 5.47
CA GLY A 115 2.76 -8.26 6.63
C GLY A 115 3.14 -7.34 7.80
N ALA A 116 3.63 -6.13 7.54
CA ALA A 116 3.86 -5.13 8.57
C ALA A 116 2.55 -4.66 9.22
N ALA A 117 1.50 -4.48 8.44
CA ALA A 117 0.16 -4.15 8.95
C ALA A 117 -0.41 -5.26 9.85
N ASP A 118 -0.25 -6.53 9.46
CA ASP A 118 -0.70 -7.67 10.27
C ASP A 118 0.11 -7.78 11.57
N LEU A 119 1.41 -7.52 11.53
CA LEU A 119 2.27 -7.48 12.70
C LEU A 119 1.84 -6.41 13.71
N ILE A 120 1.56 -5.19 13.21
CA ILE A 120 1.05 -4.08 14.03
C ILE A 120 -0.28 -4.50 14.67
N GLU A 121 -1.22 -4.99 13.86
CA GLU A 121 -2.57 -5.32 14.33
C GLU A 121 -2.57 -6.42 15.39
N GLY A 122 -1.75 -7.46 15.22
CA GLY A 122 -1.62 -8.55 16.20
C GLY A 122 -0.98 -8.13 17.52
N ALA A 123 -0.07 -7.13 17.48
CA ALA A 123 0.68 -6.69 18.66
C ALA A 123 0.07 -5.47 19.37
N LEU A 124 -0.86 -4.76 18.71
CA LEU A 124 -1.53 -3.58 19.25
C LEU A 124 -2.17 -3.79 20.64
N PRO A 125 -2.86 -4.91 20.93
CA PRO A 125 -3.46 -5.17 22.25
C PRO A 125 -2.45 -5.22 23.40
N MET A 126 -1.16 -5.47 23.12
CA MET A 126 -0.09 -5.56 24.11
C MET A 126 0.49 -4.20 24.48
N THR A 127 0.12 -3.14 23.77
CA THR A 127 0.64 -1.80 24.00
C THR A 127 -0.21 -1.05 25.03
N GLY A 128 0.42 -0.58 26.12
CA GLY A 128 -0.24 0.21 27.16
C GLY A 128 -0.38 1.70 26.84
N ILE A 129 0.14 2.16 25.70
CA ILE A 129 0.17 3.58 25.31
C ILE A 129 -1.02 3.90 24.39
N PRO A 130 -1.97 4.77 24.81
CA PRO A 130 -3.16 5.09 24.00
C PRO A 130 -2.82 5.70 22.63
N ARG A 131 -1.82 6.58 22.56
CA ARG A 131 -1.36 7.20 21.31
C ARG A 131 -0.88 6.14 20.31
N MET A 132 -0.21 5.10 20.79
CA MET A 132 0.26 4.00 19.95
C MET A 132 -0.88 3.18 19.38
N GLY A 133 -1.91 2.93 20.18
CA GLY A 133 -3.16 2.33 19.70
C GLY A 133 -3.74 3.09 18.51
N LEU A 134 -3.87 4.42 18.64
CA LEU A 134 -4.44 5.27 17.60
C LEU A 134 -3.60 5.26 16.32
N VAL A 135 -2.28 5.47 16.44
CA VAL A 135 -1.40 5.53 15.26
C VAL A 135 -1.28 4.16 14.60
N GLY A 136 -1.17 3.07 15.36
CA GLY A 136 -1.12 1.71 14.82
C GLY A 136 -2.38 1.37 14.01
N HIS A 137 -3.58 1.60 14.54
CA HIS A 137 -4.82 1.36 13.80
C HIS A 137 -4.97 2.26 12.57
N ALA A 138 -4.49 3.50 12.63
CA ALA A 138 -4.49 4.38 11.47
C ALA A 138 -3.52 3.88 10.39
N ALA A 139 -2.32 3.45 10.78
CA ALA A 139 -1.30 2.92 9.88
C ALA A 139 -1.78 1.64 9.19
N THR A 140 -2.30 0.67 9.94
CA THR A 140 -2.85 -0.58 9.37
C THR A 140 -3.95 -0.28 8.35
N ARG A 141 -4.87 0.65 8.64
CA ARG A 141 -5.93 1.03 7.68
C ARG A 141 -5.37 1.70 6.43
N ALA A 142 -4.42 2.62 6.59
CA ALA A 142 -3.78 3.29 5.47
C ALA A 142 -3.01 2.31 4.57
N ILE A 143 -2.27 1.37 5.17
CA ILE A 143 -1.56 0.30 4.47
C ILE A 143 -2.53 -0.58 3.69
N ARG A 144 -3.60 -1.08 4.32
CA ARG A 144 -4.58 -1.95 3.65
C ARG A 144 -5.23 -1.23 2.46
N ALA A 145 -5.56 0.05 2.62
CA ALA A 145 -6.09 0.89 1.53
C ALA A 145 -5.06 1.11 0.41
N TYR A 146 -3.77 1.25 0.75
CA TYR A 146 -2.70 1.42 -0.23
C TYR A 146 -2.36 0.13 -0.99
N VAL A 147 -2.37 -1.01 -0.32
CA VAL A 147 -1.98 -2.30 -0.93
C VAL A 147 -3.10 -2.90 -1.79
N ALA A 148 -4.37 -2.63 -1.48
CA ALA A 148 -5.50 -3.23 -2.18
C ALA A 148 -5.48 -3.04 -3.72
N PRO A 149 -5.19 -1.86 -4.28
CA PRO A 149 -5.06 -1.69 -5.74
C PRO A 149 -3.90 -2.49 -6.35
N ILE A 150 -2.78 -2.66 -5.62
CA ILE A 150 -1.62 -3.42 -6.08
C ILE A 150 -1.98 -4.91 -6.17
N LYS A 151 -2.69 -5.44 -5.17
CA LYS A 151 -3.18 -6.84 -5.18
C LYS A 151 -4.20 -7.10 -6.28
N ALA A 152 -5.10 -6.14 -6.53
CA ALA A 152 -6.07 -6.24 -7.61
C ALA A 152 -5.38 -6.30 -8.98
N LEU A 153 -4.32 -5.50 -9.16
CA LEU A 153 -3.49 -5.53 -10.37
C LEU A 153 -2.77 -6.86 -10.54
N ASP A 154 -2.16 -7.39 -9.47
CA ASP A 154 -1.44 -8.67 -9.50
C ASP A 154 -2.36 -9.84 -9.86
N ALA A 155 -3.53 -9.93 -9.20
CA ALA A 155 -4.53 -10.94 -9.49
C ALA A 155 -5.09 -10.86 -10.92
N ALA A 156 -5.18 -9.65 -11.49
CA ALA A 156 -5.57 -9.47 -12.89
C ALA A 156 -4.49 -10.00 -13.86
N ARG A 157 -3.21 -9.89 -13.52
CA ARG A 157 -2.10 -10.44 -14.32
C ARG A 157 -2.06 -11.95 -14.29
N GLU A 158 -2.22 -12.56 -13.12
CA GLU A 158 -2.23 -14.03 -12.97
C GLU A 158 -3.33 -14.66 -13.84
N LYS A 159 -4.53 -14.07 -13.86
CA LYS A 159 -5.64 -14.53 -14.70
C LYS A 159 -5.40 -14.41 -16.20
N GLN A 160 -4.48 -13.54 -16.64
CA GLN A 160 -4.12 -13.38 -18.05
C GLN A 160 -3.01 -14.35 -18.48
N ALA A 161 -2.28 -14.92 -17.53
CA ALA A 161 -1.21 -15.88 -17.78
C ALA A 161 -1.69 -17.35 -17.81
N LEU A 162 -2.93 -17.60 -17.37
CA LEU A 162 -3.62 -18.90 -17.34
C LEU A 162 -4.57 -19.04 -18.54
#